data_AF-A0A8H5ZYN4-F1
#
_entry.id   AF-A0A8H5ZYN4-F1
#
_cell.length_a   1.000
_cell.length_b   1.000
_cell.length_c   1.000
_cell.angle_alpha   90.00
_cell.angle_beta   90.00
_cell.angle_gamma   90.00
#
_symmetry.space_group_name_H-M   'P 1'
#
loop_
_entity.id
_entity.type
_entity.pdbx_description
1 polymer ?
#
loop_
_entity_poly.entity_id
_entity_poly.type
_entity_poly.pdbx_seq_one_letter_code
_entity_poly.pdbx_strand_id
1 'polypeptide(L)'
;MLTTLLLVTLFLGFSNAVDLEVWRDAVVRSEKIDEDIVLYSARATFKSPREDNAQLVQLAKDAYDVMQNKAKIDNIKPELRPKVMVALAVDKEVFLSSSAMGPPLLYAQKGASQELISMFNLCSQNFLGGDEHRYEASCGDINAFLAYYARNRRDVRNMEENGKLVVWGVGADEVGENDKAHIMEPCYDQKGLKFGCGSALKGFYEKIDAVKDVDPEPYDKRDLQDIDAQPLCFVDNTRAGSCHVPLNSNGDKEKAPIVQQFTIHNPNDSKNKAKFLVFGSRITFTNPKEAIEAEHIVGLAQAAFKEMTSTKIPITFKMPTVMSALQVGNEVFLASSMTGGWGTYIYTAFEGKRPVPPSSENTGAEAYGEFTNVLTENAADVRDALQACSIKAVDQHGKRDWELTNTTEASITGQGLMNTKQSGESLLPRGPDENIIQHRFNANCGEIMASLAYRMTHNKKTDKLRHLMPNPKIVAWEKTKKGGKIKPPCEHKDGNKEEDKCGEGWGCGAFTGEVGMNFTVIKPEVKPIDVNDVAFPKFKVDTIDFPKLQKSKKKTPKPSDHQKV
;
A
#
# COMPACT_ATOMS: atom_id res chain seq x y z
N MET A 1 47.41 3.49 -55.20
CA MET A 1 47.01 3.80 -53.82
C MET A 1 45.67 4.51 -53.83
N LEU A 2 44.56 3.80 -53.58
CA LEU A 2 43.42 4.23 -52.75
C LEU A 2 42.36 3.11 -52.80
N THR A 3 42.46 2.20 -51.85
CA THR A 3 41.56 1.05 -51.70
C THR A 3 40.27 1.58 -51.05
N THR A 4 39.17 1.54 -51.80
CA THR A 4 37.86 1.96 -51.31
C THR A 4 37.30 0.84 -50.44
N LEU A 5 37.48 0.96 -49.12
CA LEU A 5 36.95 0.04 -48.13
C LEU A 5 35.47 0.36 -47.92
N LEU A 6 34.60 -0.35 -48.64
CA LEU A 6 33.14 -0.31 -48.47
C LEU A 6 32.81 -0.96 -47.12
N LEU A 7 32.69 -0.13 -46.07
CA LEU A 7 32.26 -0.54 -44.74
C LEU A 7 30.73 -0.79 -44.76
N VAL A 8 30.33 -1.95 -45.29
CA VAL A 8 28.96 -2.47 -45.10
C VAL A 8 28.84 -2.83 -43.63
N THR A 9 28.32 -1.89 -42.84
CA THR A 9 27.80 -2.17 -41.50
C THR A 9 26.56 -3.03 -41.67
N LEU A 10 26.81 -4.33 -41.74
CA LEU A 10 25.82 -5.39 -41.63
C LEU A 10 25.19 -5.28 -40.24
N PHE A 11 24.20 -4.39 -40.08
CA PHE A 11 23.24 -4.46 -38.98
C PHE A 11 22.43 -5.75 -39.19
N LEU A 12 23.02 -6.89 -38.85
CA LEU A 12 22.27 -8.09 -38.52
C LEU A 12 21.49 -7.74 -37.27
N GLY A 13 20.31 -7.15 -37.47
CA GLY A 13 19.30 -7.04 -36.44
C GLY A 13 18.91 -8.45 -36.05
N PHE A 14 19.62 -9.02 -35.08
CA PHE A 14 19.17 -10.19 -34.34
C PHE A 14 17.85 -9.78 -33.69
N SER A 15 16.76 -10.01 -34.41
CA SER A 15 15.43 -9.97 -33.85
C SER A 15 15.40 -11.15 -32.89
N ASN A 16 15.75 -10.90 -31.63
CA ASN A 16 15.66 -11.89 -30.57
C ASN A 16 14.20 -12.30 -30.50
N ALA A 17 13.90 -13.51 -30.99
CA ALA A 17 12.57 -14.08 -30.83
C ALA A 17 12.31 -14.18 -29.32
N VAL A 18 11.15 -13.70 -28.90
CA VAL A 18 10.71 -13.85 -27.52
C VAL A 18 10.28 -15.30 -27.33
N ASP A 19 10.82 -15.97 -26.32
CA ASP A 19 10.41 -17.33 -25.99
C ASP A 19 9.07 -17.31 -25.25
N LEU A 20 8.20 -18.27 -25.56
CA LEU A 20 6.92 -18.43 -24.86
C LEU A 20 7.18 -18.93 -23.43
N GLU A 21 6.74 -18.16 -22.45
CA GLU A 21 6.80 -18.51 -21.03
C GLU A 21 5.40 -18.44 -20.38
N VAL A 22 5.20 -19.27 -19.36
CA VAL A 22 4.08 -19.15 -18.43
C VAL A 22 4.59 -19.26 -17.00
N TRP A 23 4.03 -18.45 -16.10
CA TRP A 23 4.51 -18.36 -14.73
C TRP A 23 3.48 -18.89 -13.78
N ARG A 24 3.95 -19.56 -12.72
CA ARG A 24 3.10 -19.92 -11.61
C ARG A 24 2.63 -18.65 -10.93
N ASP A 25 1.32 -18.50 -10.76
CA ASP A 25 0.78 -17.39 -9.99
C ASP A 25 1.16 -17.58 -8.51
N ALA A 26 2.21 -16.88 -8.09
CA ALA A 26 2.78 -17.03 -6.75
C ALA A 26 1.86 -16.51 -5.63
N VAL A 27 0.76 -15.87 -6.01
CA VAL A 27 -0.08 -15.09 -5.09
C VAL A 27 -1.40 -15.75 -4.79
N VAL A 28 -1.79 -16.71 -5.62
CA VAL A 28 -2.87 -17.63 -5.30
C VAL A 28 -2.30 -18.70 -4.35
N ARG A 29 -2.19 -18.35 -3.06
CA ARG A 29 -1.81 -19.29 -1.98
C ARG A 29 -2.97 -19.43 -1.01
N SER A 30 -3.28 -20.65 -0.60
CA SER A 30 -4.14 -20.86 0.57
C SER A 30 -3.43 -20.39 1.84
N GLU A 31 -4.20 -19.97 2.85
CA GLU A 31 -3.69 -19.63 4.18
C GLU A 31 -3.09 -20.84 4.90
N LYS A 32 -3.41 -22.07 4.45
CA LYS A 32 -2.78 -23.29 4.93
C LYS A 32 -1.75 -23.80 3.91
N ILE A 33 -0.54 -24.11 4.41
CA ILE A 33 0.63 -24.51 3.61
C ILE A 33 0.40 -25.83 2.86
N ASP A 34 -0.53 -26.66 3.34
CA ASP A 34 -0.94 -27.95 2.76
C ASP A 34 -2.07 -27.85 1.71
N GLU A 35 -2.59 -26.65 1.46
CA GLU A 35 -3.71 -26.38 0.54
C GLU A 35 -3.30 -25.42 -0.61
N ASP A 36 -2.05 -25.51 -1.07
CA ASP A 36 -1.51 -24.60 -2.07
C ASP A 36 -2.29 -24.69 -3.40
N ILE A 37 -2.65 -23.54 -3.97
CA ILE A 37 -3.32 -23.48 -5.26
C ILE A 37 -2.25 -23.40 -6.34
N VAL A 38 -2.42 -24.19 -7.40
CA VAL A 38 -1.51 -24.21 -8.54
C VAL A 38 -2.25 -23.70 -9.75
N LEU A 39 -1.75 -22.59 -10.28
CA LEU A 39 -2.27 -21.88 -11.43
C LEU A 39 -1.09 -21.31 -12.20
N TYR A 40 -1.12 -21.40 -13.53
CA TYR A 40 -0.15 -20.78 -14.42
C TYR A 40 -0.84 -19.79 -15.34
N SER A 41 -0.22 -18.64 -15.55
CA SER A 41 -0.76 -17.59 -16.41
C SER A 41 0.32 -16.76 -17.08
N ALA A 42 -0.02 -16.18 -18.22
CA ALA A 42 0.80 -15.25 -18.98
C ALA A 42 -0.07 -14.39 -19.89
N ARG A 43 0.52 -13.32 -20.42
CA ARG A 43 -0.05 -12.53 -21.50
C ARG A 43 1.00 -12.38 -22.59
N ALA A 44 0.64 -12.80 -23.78
CA ALA A 44 1.46 -12.66 -24.99
C ALA A 44 0.93 -11.50 -25.84
N THR A 45 1.83 -10.67 -26.37
CA THR A 45 1.48 -9.58 -27.30
C THR A 45 2.12 -9.84 -28.66
N PHE A 46 1.32 -9.78 -29.73
CA PHE A 46 1.74 -10.07 -31.10
C PHE A 46 1.78 -8.83 -31.99
N LYS A 47 2.58 -8.88 -33.07
CA LYS A 47 2.69 -7.80 -34.07
C LYS A 47 1.35 -7.47 -34.73
N SER A 48 0.55 -8.49 -34.98
CA SER A 48 -0.76 -8.43 -35.63
C SER A 48 -1.78 -9.25 -34.84
N PRO A 49 -3.08 -8.96 -35.01
CA PRO A 49 -4.12 -9.76 -34.39
C PRO A 49 -3.99 -11.25 -34.73
N ARG A 50 -4.29 -12.13 -33.78
CA ARG A 50 -4.23 -13.58 -33.99
C ARG A 50 -5.56 -14.11 -34.50
N GLU A 51 -5.77 -13.94 -35.81
CA GLU A 51 -6.97 -14.40 -36.50
C GLU A 51 -6.90 -15.87 -36.95
N ASP A 52 -5.71 -16.46 -37.05
CA ASP A 52 -5.55 -17.85 -37.48
C ASP A 52 -5.84 -18.82 -36.32
N ASN A 53 -6.88 -19.64 -36.49
CA ASN A 53 -7.31 -20.61 -35.49
C ASN A 53 -6.25 -21.70 -35.25
N ALA A 54 -5.61 -22.21 -36.30
CA ALA A 54 -4.64 -23.30 -36.19
C ALA A 54 -3.37 -22.84 -35.45
N GLN A 55 -2.94 -21.60 -35.69
CA GLN A 55 -1.85 -20.97 -34.96
C GLN A 55 -2.19 -20.70 -33.50
N LEU A 56 -3.42 -20.26 -33.20
CA LEU A 56 -3.87 -20.08 -31.82
C LEU A 56 -3.94 -21.41 -31.06
N VAL A 57 -4.34 -22.50 -31.73
CA VAL A 57 -4.31 -23.85 -31.15
C VAL A 57 -2.89 -24.30 -30.85
N GLN A 58 -1.95 -24.07 -31.76
CA GLN A 58 -0.54 -24.35 -31.51
C GLN A 58 0.01 -23.52 -30.34
N LEU A 59 -0.38 -22.25 -30.21
CA LEU A 59 0.03 -21.40 -29.09
C LEU A 59 -0.48 -21.94 -27.75
N ALA A 60 -1.74 -22.36 -27.67
CA ALA A 60 -2.32 -22.98 -26.48
C ALA A 60 -1.61 -24.29 -26.11
N LYS A 61 -1.30 -25.12 -27.12
CA LYS A 61 -0.51 -26.34 -26.95
C LYS A 61 0.90 -26.05 -26.43
N ASP A 62 1.61 -25.10 -27.04
CA ASP A 62 2.97 -24.73 -26.61
C ASP A 62 2.95 -24.20 -25.16
N ALA A 63 1.97 -23.36 -24.81
CA ALA A 63 1.81 -22.85 -23.45
C ALA A 63 1.50 -23.97 -22.44
N TYR A 64 0.70 -24.97 -22.83
CA TYR A 64 0.47 -26.18 -22.03
C TYR A 64 1.76 -26.97 -21.81
N ASP A 65 2.57 -27.18 -22.85
CA ASP A 65 3.84 -27.90 -22.75
C ASP A 65 4.83 -27.16 -21.81
N VAL A 66 4.92 -25.83 -21.93
CA VAL A 66 5.72 -24.98 -21.04
C VAL A 66 5.21 -25.09 -19.60
N MET A 67 3.90 -25.01 -19.37
CA MET A 67 3.27 -25.17 -18.06
C MET A 67 3.64 -26.52 -17.41
N GLN A 68 3.47 -27.63 -18.14
CA GLN A 68 3.77 -28.97 -17.61
C GLN A 68 5.26 -29.11 -17.25
N ASN A 69 6.14 -28.54 -18.07
CA ASN A 69 7.58 -28.54 -17.79
C ASN A 69 7.92 -27.67 -16.58
N LYS A 70 7.32 -26.48 -16.47
CA LYS A 70 7.52 -25.59 -15.32
C LYS A 70 7.01 -26.20 -14.03
N ALA A 71 5.85 -26.86 -14.05
CA ALA A 71 5.31 -27.57 -12.90
C ALA A 71 6.22 -28.72 -12.42
N LYS A 72 6.94 -29.40 -13.33
CA LYS A 72 7.97 -30.38 -12.95
C LYS A 72 9.16 -29.69 -12.28
N ILE A 73 9.67 -28.60 -12.86
CA ILE A 73 10.79 -27.81 -12.30
C ILE A 73 10.43 -27.26 -10.91
N ASP A 74 9.20 -26.82 -10.72
CA ASP A 74 8.67 -26.28 -9.47
C ASP A 74 8.34 -27.39 -8.44
N ASN A 75 8.62 -28.66 -8.75
CA ASN A 75 8.35 -29.84 -7.91
C ASN A 75 6.86 -30.00 -7.52
N ILE A 76 5.94 -29.58 -8.39
CA ILE A 76 4.51 -29.79 -8.18
C ILE A 76 4.20 -31.28 -8.39
N LYS A 77 3.50 -31.89 -7.43
CA LYS A 77 3.08 -33.29 -7.50
C LYS A 77 2.15 -33.50 -8.72
N PRO A 78 2.26 -34.62 -9.46
CA PRO A 78 1.48 -34.86 -10.69
C PRO A 78 -0.04 -34.65 -10.57
N GLU A 79 -0.60 -34.95 -9.41
CA GLU A 79 -2.01 -34.80 -9.06
C GLU A 79 -2.43 -33.34 -8.83
N LEU A 80 -1.49 -32.44 -8.51
CA LEU A 80 -1.71 -31.00 -8.32
C LEU A 80 -1.34 -30.18 -9.55
N ARG A 81 -0.88 -30.80 -10.64
CA ARG A 81 -0.55 -30.08 -11.87
C ARG A 81 -1.84 -29.76 -12.64
N PRO A 82 -2.06 -28.49 -13.03
CA PRO A 82 -3.13 -28.14 -13.94
C PRO A 82 -3.12 -29.02 -15.19
N LYS A 83 -4.31 -29.43 -15.66
CA LYS A 83 -4.47 -30.33 -16.81
C LYS A 83 -4.93 -29.63 -18.08
N VAL A 84 -5.25 -28.34 -17.96
CA VAL A 84 -5.79 -27.54 -19.05
C VAL A 84 -5.06 -26.21 -19.10
N MET A 85 -4.77 -25.75 -20.32
CA MET A 85 -4.33 -24.40 -20.66
C MET A 85 -5.36 -23.78 -21.60
N VAL A 86 -5.69 -22.52 -21.37
CA VAL A 86 -6.62 -21.75 -22.18
C VAL A 86 -5.90 -20.56 -22.79
N ALA A 87 -6.16 -20.30 -24.06
CA ALA A 87 -5.71 -19.12 -24.78
C ALA A 87 -6.93 -18.31 -25.23
N LEU A 88 -7.04 -17.07 -24.73
CA LEU A 88 -8.04 -16.09 -25.16
C LEU A 88 -7.34 -14.99 -25.97
N ALA A 89 -7.53 -15.00 -27.28
CA ALA A 89 -7.03 -13.96 -28.18
C ALA A 89 -8.06 -12.83 -28.33
N VAL A 90 -7.63 -11.59 -28.12
CA VAL A 90 -8.42 -10.37 -28.35
C VAL A 90 -7.48 -9.33 -28.96
N ASP A 91 -7.77 -8.88 -30.18
CA ASP A 91 -6.84 -8.07 -30.98
C ASP A 91 -5.44 -8.73 -31.03
N LYS A 92 -4.40 -8.00 -30.60
CA LYS A 92 -2.99 -8.44 -30.56
C LYS A 92 -2.60 -9.13 -29.26
N GLU A 93 -3.49 -9.17 -28.27
CA GLU A 93 -3.20 -9.78 -26.97
C GLU A 93 -3.75 -11.20 -26.90
N VAL A 94 -2.96 -12.12 -26.34
CA VAL A 94 -3.41 -13.47 -25.99
C VAL A 94 -3.22 -13.68 -24.49
N PHE A 95 -4.32 -13.87 -23.78
CA PHE A 95 -4.34 -14.19 -22.36
C PHE A 95 -4.26 -15.72 -22.20
N LEU A 96 -3.16 -16.18 -21.61
CA LEU A 96 -2.90 -17.59 -21.34
C LEU A 96 -3.21 -17.87 -19.88
N SER A 97 -4.06 -18.85 -19.61
CA SER A 97 -4.36 -19.25 -18.24
C SER A 97 -4.67 -20.73 -18.12
N SER A 98 -4.10 -21.37 -17.11
CA SER A 98 -4.43 -22.75 -16.78
C SER A 98 -5.74 -22.87 -16.01
N SER A 99 -6.28 -24.08 -15.95
CA SER A 99 -7.17 -24.46 -14.84
C SER A 99 -6.46 -24.28 -13.51
N ALA A 100 -7.18 -23.97 -12.44
CA ALA A 100 -6.60 -23.98 -11.09
C ALA A 100 -6.73 -25.37 -10.45
N MET A 101 -5.69 -25.81 -9.75
CA MET A 101 -5.70 -27.03 -8.94
C MET A 101 -5.53 -26.67 -7.46
N GLY A 102 -6.22 -27.39 -6.57
CA GLY A 102 -6.28 -27.09 -5.14
C GLY A 102 -7.68 -26.61 -4.72
N PRO A 103 -7.82 -25.93 -3.58
CA PRO A 103 -9.09 -25.33 -3.17
C PRO A 103 -9.64 -24.33 -4.21
N PRO A 104 -10.95 -24.08 -4.25
CA PRO A 104 -11.54 -23.20 -5.26
C PRO A 104 -11.00 -21.78 -5.19
N LEU A 105 -10.50 -21.31 -6.34
CA LEU A 105 -9.88 -19.99 -6.51
C LEU A 105 -10.81 -18.84 -6.10
N LEU A 106 -12.13 -19.04 -6.27
CA LEU A 106 -13.13 -17.97 -6.24
C LEU A 106 -13.65 -17.60 -4.86
N TYR A 107 -13.50 -18.46 -3.85
CA TYR A 107 -13.87 -18.11 -2.47
C TYR A 107 -12.87 -17.16 -1.78
N ALA A 108 -11.72 -16.89 -2.42
CA ALA A 108 -10.67 -16.03 -1.88
C ALA A 108 -10.67 -14.59 -2.46
N GLN A 109 -11.48 -14.29 -3.48
CA GLN A 109 -11.38 -13.01 -4.21
C GLN A 109 -12.35 -11.94 -3.71
N LYS A 110 -11.83 -10.90 -3.04
CA LYS A 110 -12.53 -9.62 -2.82
C LYS A 110 -12.14 -8.64 -3.92
N GLY A 111 -13.11 -7.97 -4.55
CA GLY A 111 -12.85 -6.88 -5.51
C GLY A 111 -13.28 -7.03 -6.96
N ALA A 112 -13.69 -8.22 -7.37
CA ALA A 112 -14.31 -8.42 -8.67
C ALA A 112 -15.57 -7.54 -8.80
N SER A 113 -15.88 -7.11 -10.03
CA SER A 113 -17.14 -6.37 -10.24
C SER A 113 -18.31 -7.22 -9.77
N GLN A 114 -19.40 -6.58 -9.32
CA GLN A 114 -20.58 -7.33 -8.91
C GLN A 114 -21.06 -8.25 -10.03
N GLU A 115 -20.92 -7.86 -11.29
CA GLU A 115 -21.27 -8.68 -12.44
C GLU A 115 -20.40 -9.94 -12.54
N LEU A 116 -19.09 -9.81 -12.32
CA LEU A 116 -18.16 -10.94 -12.39
C LEU A 116 -18.32 -11.87 -11.18
N ILE A 117 -18.54 -11.30 -9.98
CA ILE A 117 -18.90 -12.06 -8.77
C ILE A 117 -20.23 -12.79 -8.97
N SER A 118 -21.26 -12.12 -9.50
CA SER A 118 -22.55 -12.74 -9.80
C SER A 118 -22.42 -13.87 -10.82
N MET A 119 -21.50 -13.77 -11.78
CA MET A 119 -21.23 -14.81 -12.75
C MET A 119 -20.50 -16.02 -12.14
N PHE A 120 -19.46 -15.79 -11.33
CA PHE A 120 -18.82 -16.88 -10.58
C PHE A 120 -19.78 -17.55 -9.64
N ASN A 121 -20.63 -16.74 -9.02
CA ASN A 121 -21.76 -17.22 -8.26
C ASN A 121 -22.71 -18.03 -9.14
N LEU A 122 -23.00 -17.68 -10.40
CA LEU A 122 -23.85 -18.53 -11.25
C LEU A 122 -23.17 -19.85 -11.68
N CYS A 123 -21.86 -19.82 -11.98
CA CYS A 123 -21.08 -21.03 -12.21
C CYS A 123 -21.02 -21.92 -10.94
N SER A 124 -21.07 -21.33 -9.74
CA SER A 124 -21.05 -22.06 -8.47
C SER A 124 -22.45 -22.36 -7.90
N GLN A 125 -23.50 -21.59 -8.20
CA GLN A 125 -24.84 -21.61 -7.58
C GLN A 125 -25.82 -22.59 -8.23
N ASN A 126 -25.39 -23.44 -9.16
CA ASN A 126 -26.13 -24.69 -9.43
C ASN A 126 -26.19 -25.64 -8.20
N PHE A 127 -25.63 -25.20 -7.06
CA PHE A 127 -25.68 -25.76 -5.72
C PHE A 127 -27.08 -26.00 -5.09
N LEU A 128 -28.17 -25.38 -5.54
CA LEU A 128 -29.49 -25.57 -4.91
C LEU A 128 -30.27 -26.80 -5.43
N GLY A 129 -29.60 -27.73 -6.11
CA GLY A 129 -30.23 -28.90 -6.74
C GLY A 129 -29.48 -30.23 -6.67
N GLY A 130 -28.40 -30.34 -5.88
CA GLY A 130 -27.92 -31.64 -5.40
C GLY A 130 -26.75 -32.32 -6.13
N ASP A 131 -26.15 -31.71 -7.16
CA ASP A 131 -24.90 -32.24 -7.73
C ASP A 131 -23.86 -31.09 -7.88
N GLU A 132 -22.70 -31.26 -7.24
CA GLU A 132 -21.62 -30.26 -7.16
C GLU A 132 -21.06 -29.91 -8.55
N HIS A 133 -20.78 -28.62 -8.82
CA HIS A 133 -20.05 -28.23 -10.03
C HIS A 133 -18.64 -28.83 -9.97
N ARG A 134 -18.32 -29.78 -10.87
CA ARG A 134 -17.10 -30.63 -10.84
C ARG A 134 -15.78 -29.92 -10.54
N TYR A 135 -15.65 -28.67 -10.95
CA TYR A 135 -14.41 -27.90 -10.80
C TYR A 135 -14.55 -26.62 -9.97
N GLU A 136 -15.69 -26.39 -9.31
CA GLU A 136 -15.91 -25.24 -8.40
C GLU A 136 -15.45 -23.88 -8.98
N ALA A 137 -15.70 -23.69 -10.29
CA ALA A 137 -15.31 -22.52 -11.09
C ALA A 137 -13.77 -22.24 -11.17
N SER A 138 -12.95 -23.28 -11.00
CA SER A 138 -11.50 -23.31 -11.28
C SER A 138 -11.14 -23.56 -12.75
N CYS A 139 -12.12 -23.37 -13.66
CA CYS A 139 -11.95 -23.64 -15.09
C CYS A 139 -11.00 -22.62 -15.75
N GLY A 140 -10.23 -23.07 -16.74
CA GLY A 140 -9.22 -22.23 -17.39
C GLY A 140 -9.81 -21.06 -18.20
N ASP A 141 -11.02 -21.21 -18.74
CA ASP A 141 -11.76 -20.18 -19.48
C ASP A 141 -12.19 -19.03 -18.58
N ILE A 142 -12.74 -19.36 -17.41
CA ILE A 142 -13.04 -18.41 -16.34
C ILE A 142 -11.79 -17.63 -15.94
N ASN A 143 -10.68 -18.33 -15.77
CA ASN A 143 -9.39 -17.72 -15.43
C ASN A 143 -8.84 -16.81 -16.54
N ALA A 144 -9.04 -17.15 -17.82
CA ALA A 144 -8.68 -16.27 -18.93
C ALA A 144 -9.58 -15.01 -18.98
N PHE A 145 -10.88 -15.13 -18.70
CA PHE A 145 -11.78 -13.96 -18.60
C PHE A 145 -11.41 -13.05 -17.42
N LEU A 146 -11.06 -13.64 -16.28
CA LEU A 146 -10.48 -12.94 -15.12
C LEU A 146 -9.23 -12.14 -15.54
N ALA A 147 -8.32 -12.77 -16.28
CA ALA A 147 -7.10 -12.14 -16.78
C ALA A 147 -7.40 -10.93 -17.67
N TYR A 148 -8.32 -11.10 -18.64
CA TYR A 148 -8.75 -10.04 -19.54
C TYR A 148 -9.33 -8.86 -18.77
N TYR A 149 -10.27 -9.10 -17.85
CA TYR A 149 -10.91 -8.05 -17.07
C TYR A 149 -9.89 -7.32 -16.19
N ALA A 150 -9.00 -8.04 -15.51
CA ALA A 150 -8.01 -7.44 -14.61
C ALA A 150 -7.12 -6.42 -15.35
N ARG A 151 -6.80 -6.72 -16.61
CA ARG A 151 -6.02 -5.85 -17.50
C ARG A 151 -6.83 -4.69 -18.04
N ASN A 152 -7.96 -4.99 -18.68
CA ASN A 152 -8.70 -4.04 -19.51
C ASN A 152 -9.77 -3.26 -18.74
N ARG A 153 -10.08 -3.69 -17.50
CA ARG A 153 -11.18 -3.16 -16.68
C ARG A 153 -12.52 -3.16 -17.41
N ARG A 154 -12.67 -4.14 -18.31
CA ARG A 154 -13.85 -4.37 -19.14
C ARG A 154 -14.18 -5.84 -19.12
N ASP A 155 -15.46 -6.12 -19.08
CA ASP A 155 -16.02 -7.45 -19.21
C ASP A 155 -15.90 -7.94 -20.67
N VAL A 156 -15.72 -9.24 -20.90
CA VAL A 156 -15.61 -9.81 -22.26
C VAL A 156 -16.90 -9.61 -23.10
N ARG A 157 -18.04 -9.33 -22.47
CA ARG A 157 -19.27 -8.89 -23.16
C ARG A 157 -19.12 -7.50 -23.79
N ASN A 158 -18.26 -6.68 -23.21
CA ASN A 158 -18.04 -5.29 -23.57
C ASN A 158 -16.70 -5.10 -24.31
N MET A 159 -16.15 -6.16 -24.92
CA MET A 159 -14.99 -6.02 -25.81
C MET A 159 -15.38 -5.24 -27.05
N GLU A 160 -14.45 -4.43 -27.54
CA GLU A 160 -14.59 -3.72 -28.81
C GLU A 160 -14.50 -4.70 -29.98
N GLU A 161 -13.69 -5.74 -29.83
CA GLU A 161 -13.47 -6.79 -30.81
C GLU A 161 -13.93 -8.15 -30.30
N ASN A 162 -14.31 -9.05 -31.21
CA ASN A 162 -14.62 -10.42 -30.85
C ASN A 162 -13.33 -11.16 -30.45
N GLY A 163 -13.40 -11.95 -29.40
CA GLY A 163 -12.30 -12.79 -28.96
C GLY A 163 -12.37 -14.20 -29.57
N LYS A 164 -11.24 -14.88 -29.59
CA LYS A 164 -11.14 -16.31 -29.92
C LYS A 164 -10.63 -17.09 -28.71
N LEU A 165 -11.25 -18.21 -28.41
CA LEU A 165 -10.90 -19.03 -27.25
C LEU A 165 -10.49 -20.43 -27.69
N VAL A 166 -9.31 -20.87 -27.27
CA VAL A 166 -8.87 -22.27 -27.39
C VAL A 166 -8.68 -22.85 -25.99
N VAL A 167 -9.13 -24.08 -25.80
CA VAL A 167 -8.84 -24.89 -24.61
C VAL A 167 -8.01 -26.09 -25.05
N TRP A 168 -6.84 -26.29 -24.43
CA TRP A 168 -5.94 -27.41 -24.70
C TRP A 168 -5.60 -28.14 -23.41
N GLY A 169 -5.77 -29.47 -23.38
CA GLY A 169 -5.52 -30.22 -22.16
C GLY A 169 -5.85 -31.70 -22.26
N VAL A 170 -5.86 -32.38 -21.11
CA VAL A 170 -6.29 -33.77 -20.96
C VAL A 170 -7.63 -33.79 -20.23
N GLY A 171 -8.62 -34.51 -20.77
CA GLY A 171 -9.92 -34.66 -20.13
C GLY A 171 -9.80 -35.33 -18.76
N ALA A 172 -10.59 -34.87 -17.78
CA ALA A 172 -10.56 -35.44 -16.44
C ALA A 172 -11.06 -36.90 -16.38
N ASP A 173 -11.85 -37.32 -17.37
CA ASP A 173 -12.34 -38.70 -17.53
C ASP A 173 -11.41 -39.58 -18.37
N GLU A 174 -10.36 -39.00 -18.96
CA GLU A 174 -9.44 -39.70 -19.87
C GLU A 174 -8.12 -40.09 -19.20
N VAL A 175 -7.98 -39.74 -17.92
CA VAL A 175 -6.82 -40.05 -17.08
C VAL A 175 -6.69 -41.57 -16.96
N GLY A 176 -5.74 -42.15 -17.69
CA GLY A 176 -5.43 -43.59 -17.68
C GLY A 176 -5.78 -44.37 -18.94
N GLU A 177 -6.58 -43.84 -19.88
CA GLU A 177 -6.90 -44.55 -21.14
C GLU A 177 -6.35 -43.87 -22.39
N ASN A 178 -6.12 -42.55 -22.39
CA ASN A 178 -5.38 -41.83 -23.44
C ASN A 178 -4.86 -40.47 -22.91
N ASP A 179 -3.70 -40.45 -22.27
CA ASP A 179 -3.07 -39.25 -21.69
C ASP A 179 -2.59 -38.19 -22.72
N LYS A 180 -3.10 -38.22 -23.97
CA LYS A 180 -2.70 -37.27 -25.01
C LYS A 180 -3.53 -36.01 -24.88
N ALA A 181 -2.85 -34.91 -24.57
CA ALA A 181 -3.48 -33.59 -24.60
C ALA A 181 -3.98 -33.27 -26.01
N HIS A 182 -5.18 -32.70 -26.10
CA HIS A 182 -5.86 -32.37 -27.34
C HIS A 182 -6.71 -31.09 -27.13
N ILE A 183 -7.30 -30.60 -28.22
CA ILE A 183 -8.24 -29.47 -28.16
C ILE A 183 -9.53 -29.92 -27.46
N MET A 184 -9.95 -29.19 -26.44
CA MET A 184 -11.11 -29.52 -25.63
C MET A 184 -12.25 -28.55 -25.90
N GLU A 185 -13.50 -29.00 -25.75
CA GLU A 185 -14.63 -28.09 -25.71
C GLU A 185 -14.57 -27.25 -24.41
N PRO A 186 -14.86 -25.93 -24.48
CA PRO A 186 -14.93 -25.10 -23.29
C PRO A 186 -16.08 -25.57 -22.39
N CYS A 187 -16.02 -25.22 -21.11
CA CYS A 187 -17.03 -25.63 -20.13
C CYS A 187 -18.47 -25.19 -20.47
N TYR A 188 -18.64 -24.29 -21.43
CA TYR A 188 -19.93 -23.85 -21.96
C TYR A 188 -20.54 -24.81 -23.00
N ASP A 189 -19.72 -25.45 -23.85
CA ASP A 189 -20.20 -26.14 -25.06
C ASP A 189 -20.32 -27.66 -24.91
N GLN A 190 -19.97 -28.20 -23.73
CA GLN A 190 -20.04 -29.62 -23.43
C GLN A 190 -21.50 -30.11 -23.36
N LYS A 191 -22.04 -30.50 -24.51
CA LYS A 191 -23.41 -31.01 -24.64
C LYS A 191 -23.54 -32.36 -23.92
N GLY A 192 -24.30 -32.36 -22.82
CA GLY A 192 -24.69 -33.59 -22.12
C GLY A 192 -24.08 -33.76 -20.73
N LEU A 193 -23.12 -32.92 -20.34
CA LEU A 193 -22.72 -32.84 -18.94
C LEU A 193 -23.71 -31.94 -18.20
N LYS A 194 -24.34 -32.47 -17.14
CA LYS A 194 -25.07 -31.66 -16.13
C LYS A 194 -24.15 -30.63 -15.43
N PHE A 195 -22.85 -30.67 -15.73
CA PHE A 195 -21.76 -30.03 -15.01
C PHE A 195 -20.89 -29.24 -15.98
N GLY A 196 -21.20 -27.95 -16.09
CA GLY A 196 -20.47 -26.95 -16.84
C GLY A 196 -21.15 -25.61 -16.58
N CYS A 197 -20.45 -24.50 -16.79
CA CYS A 197 -21.02 -23.18 -16.55
C CYS A 197 -22.24 -22.86 -17.47
N GLY A 198 -22.51 -23.69 -18.49
CA GLY A 198 -23.81 -23.80 -19.17
C GLY A 198 -24.44 -22.46 -19.61
N SER A 199 -25.77 -22.37 -19.58
CA SER A 199 -26.52 -21.17 -19.98
C SER A 199 -26.11 -19.89 -19.23
N ALA A 200 -25.49 -20.00 -18.04
CA ALA A 200 -25.03 -18.85 -17.26
C ALA A 200 -23.92 -18.05 -17.97
N LEU A 201 -23.13 -18.67 -18.84
CA LEU A 201 -22.10 -17.99 -19.63
C LEU A 201 -22.51 -17.67 -21.06
N LYS A 202 -23.74 -18.01 -21.48
CA LYS A 202 -24.21 -17.77 -22.85
C LYS A 202 -23.95 -16.33 -23.33
N GLY A 203 -24.20 -15.34 -22.47
CA GLY A 203 -23.94 -13.93 -22.78
C GLY A 203 -22.46 -13.56 -22.88
N PHE A 204 -21.56 -14.24 -22.17
CA PHE A 204 -20.11 -14.01 -22.22
C PHE A 204 -19.50 -14.55 -23.52
N TYR A 205 -20.02 -15.67 -23.97
CA TYR A 205 -19.58 -16.30 -25.21
C TYR A 205 -20.17 -15.64 -26.47
N GLU A 206 -21.08 -14.67 -26.36
CA GLU A 206 -21.65 -13.97 -27.53
C GLU A 206 -20.58 -13.28 -28.39
N LYS A 207 -19.50 -12.79 -27.77
CA LYS A 207 -18.35 -12.17 -28.45
C LYS A 207 -17.13 -13.08 -28.50
N ILE A 208 -17.27 -14.35 -28.13
CA ILE A 208 -16.15 -15.31 -28.07
C ILE A 208 -16.41 -16.43 -29.07
N ASP A 209 -15.55 -16.54 -30.07
CA ASP A 209 -15.51 -17.68 -30.98
C ASP A 209 -14.65 -18.80 -30.35
N ALA A 210 -15.32 -19.85 -29.87
CA ALA A 210 -14.63 -21.02 -29.33
C ALA A 210 -14.12 -21.90 -30.47
N VAL A 211 -12.80 -22.00 -30.59
CA VAL A 211 -12.12 -22.79 -31.60
C VAL A 211 -12.13 -24.26 -31.19
N LYS A 212 -12.55 -25.13 -32.10
CA LYS A 212 -12.75 -26.57 -31.92
C LYS A 212 -12.48 -27.30 -33.23
N ASP A 213 -12.08 -28.57 -33.14
CA ASP A 213 -11.81 -29.43 -34.30
C ASP A 213 -10.78 -28.86 -35.30
N VAL A 214 -9.79 -28.11 -34.81
CA VAL A 214 -8.70 -27.53 -35.60
C VAL A 214 -7.38 -28.15 -35.18
N ASP A 215 -6.63 -28.66 -36.15
CA ASP A 215 -5.28 -29.17 -35.91
C ASP A 215 -4.28 -28.01 -35.69
N PRO A 216 -3.32 -28.14 -34.76
CA PRO A 216 -2.33 -27.11 -34.48
C PRO A 216 -1.37 -26.91 -35.65
N GLU A 217 -1.13 -25.65 -36.01
CA GLU A 217 -0.10 -25.25 -37.00
C GLU A 217 0.93 -24.30 -36.40
N PRO A 218 2.24 -24.45 -36.74
CA PRO A 218 3.29 -23.54 -36.26
C PRO A 218 2.98 -22.07 -36.55
N TYR A 219 3.07 -21.22 -35.53
CA TYR A 219 3.08 -19.77 -35.68
C TYR A 219 4.52 -19.24 -35.79
N ASP A 220 4.70 -18.08 -36.44
CA ASP A 220 5.99 -17.41 -36.47
C ASP A 220 6.31 -16.83 -35.08
N LYS A 221 7.28 -17.42 -34.38
CA LYS A 221 7.74 -16.91 -33.07
C LYS A 221 8.24 -15.47 -33.13
N ARG A 222 8.69 -14.98 -34.30
CA ARG A 222 9.11 -13.59 -34.48
C ARG A 222 7.96 -12.60 -34.41
N ASP A 223 6.72 -13.07 -34.47
CA ASP A 223 5.54 -12.22 -34.28
C ASP A 223 5.24 -11.97 -32.81
N LEU A 224 5.73 -12.82 -31.89
CA LEU A 224 5.62 -12.59 -30.44
C LEU A 224 6.54 -11.42 -30.07
N GLN A 225 5.94 -10.27 -29.76
CA GLN A 225 6.67 -9.05 -29.43
C GLN A 225 7.06 -8.98 -27.96
N ASP A 226 6.19 -9.48 -27.09
CA ASP A 226 6.33 -9.40 -25.64
C ASP A 226 5.57 -10.53 -24.97
N ILE A 227 6.06 -10.96 -23.81
CA ILE A 227 5.37 -11.89 -22.94
C ILE A 227 5.64 -11.55 -21.48
N ASP A 228 4.57 -11.43 -20.71
CA ASP A 228 4.67 -11.12 -19.30
C ASP A 228 3.75 -11.97 -18.42
N ALA A 229 4.11 -12.06 -17.15
CA ALA A 229 3.32 -12.75 -16.15
C ALA A 229 2.01 -11.99 -15.89
N GLN A 230 0.90 -12.73 -15.95
CA GLN A 230 -0.44 -12.19 -15.81
C GLN A 230 -1.12 -12.73 -14.55
N PRO A 231 -0.85 -12.16 -13.36
CA PRO A 231 -1.44 -12.64 -12.12
C PRO A 231 -2.96 -12.47 -12.15
N LEU A 232 -3.72 -13.49 -11.77
CA LEU A 232 -5.20 -13.50 -11.78
C LEU A 232 -5.82 -12.81 -10.56
N CYS A 233 -5.01 -12.09 -9.78
CA CYS A 233 -5.54 -11.33 -8.66
C CYS A 233 -6.37 -10.14 -9.12
N PHE A 234 -7.61 -10.14 -8.65
CA PHE A 234 -8.39 -8.92 -8.60
C PHE A 234 -7.80 -8.03 -7.52
N VAL A 235 -7.27 -6.89 -7.96
CA VAL A 235 -7.05 -5.74 -7.08
C VAL A 235 -8.41 -5.45 -6.47
N ASP A 236 -8.52 -5.79 -5.20
CA ASP A 236 -9.67 -5.47 -4.37
C ASP A 236 -10.08 -4.01 -4.64
N ASN A 237 -11.29 -3.76 -5.17
CA ASN A 237 -11.85 -2.40 -5.16
C ASN A 237 -12.10 -1.92 -3.70
N THR A 238 -11.83 -2.79 -2.72
CA THR A 238 -11.39 -2.45 -1.37
C THR A 238 -9.93 -2.88 -1.14
N ARG A 239 -8.97 -2.12 -1.70
CA ARG A 239 -7.56 -2.55 -1.91
C ARG A 239 -6.90 -3.23 -0.69
N ALA A 240 -6.43 -4.48 -0.86
CA ALA A 240 -5.14 -5.04 -0.44
C ALA A 240 -5.22 -6.58 -0.29
N GLY A 241 -5.23 -7.28 -1.42
CA GLY A 241 -4.52 -8.54 -1.56
C GLY A 241 -3.32 -8.27 -2.47
N SER A 242 -2.10 -8.32 -1.93
CA SER A 242 -0.89 -7.93 -2.68
C SER A 242 -0.46 -9.04 -3.62
N CYS A 243 -0.57 -8.79 -4.92
CA CYS A 243 0.00 -9.63 -5.96
C CYS A 243 1.06 -8.83 -6.72
N HIS A 244 2.28 -8.85 -6.20
CA HIS A 244 3.43 -8.24 -6.85
C HIS A 244 4.02 -9.23 -7.85
N VAL A 245 3.75 -9.00 -9.13
CA VAL A 245 4.65 -9.42 -10.22
C VAL A 245 5.44 -8.17 -10.64
N PRO A 246 6.78 -8.24 -10.72
CA PRO A 246 7.58 -7.15 -11.27
C PRO A 246 7.41 -7.14 -12.79
N LEU A 247 6.50 -6.32 -13.30
CA LEU A 247 6.46 -5.94 -14.72
C LEU A 247 7.70 -5.09 -15.03
N ASN A 248 8.74 -5.72 -15.57
CA ASN A 248 9.59 -5.15 -16.61
C ASN A 248 9.11 -5.87 -17.88
N SER A 249 8.68 -5.24 -18.97
CA SER A 249 9.39 -4.24 -19.76
C SER A 249 8.39 -3.39 -20.58
N ASN A 250 8.79 -2.15 -20.86
CA ASN A 250 8.23 -1.23 -21.87
C ASN A 250 6.97 -0.42 -21.46
N GLY A 251 7.23 0.77 -20.88
CA GLY A 251 6.35 1.95 -21.07
C GLY A 251 5.70 2.53 -19.82
N ASP A 252 6.51 3.10 -18.91
CA ASP A 252 6.24 4.25 -18.03
C ASP A 252 4.77 4.58 -17.66
N LYS A 253 4.07 3.67 -16.98
CA LYS A 253 3.02 4.11 -16.03
C LYS A 253 3.61 4.00 -14.65
N GLU A 254 4.05 5.13 -14.12
CA GLU A 254 4.57 5.22 -12.77
C GLU A 254 3.50 4.76 -11.79
N LYS A 255 3.87 3.79 -10.95
CA LYS A 255 2.98 3.21 -9.96
C LYS A 255 2.62 4.29 -8.95
N ALA A 256 1.39 4.25 -8.46
CA ALA A 256 0.96 5.03 -7.29
C ALA A 256 2.05 4.98 -6.19
N PRO A 257 2.26 6.07 -5.42
CA PRO A 257 3.27 6.09 -4.38
C PRO A 257 3.03 4.91 -3.44
N ILE A 258 4.10 4.17 -3.12
CA ILE A 258 4.08 3.03 -2.20
C ILE A 258 4.50 3.54 -0.81
N VAL A 259 3.70 3.37 0.23
CA VAL A 259 4.02 3.67 1.63
C VAL A 259 4.39 2.41 2.38
N GLN A 260 5.60 2.40 2.94
CA GLN A 260 6.08 1.26 3.69
C GLN A 260 5.46 1.24 5.09
N GLN A 261 5.02 0.06 5.54
CA GLN A 261 4.57 -0.16 6.91
C GLN A 261 5.76 -0.41 7.84
N PHE A 262 5.81 0.32 8.95
CA PHE A 262 6.80 0.13 10.00
C PHE A 262 6.12 -0.29 11.29
N THR A 263 6.64 -1.36 11.88
CA THR A 263 6.28 -1.78 13.23
C THR A 263 7.47 -1.59 14.15
N ILE A 264 7.41 -0.57 15.01
CA ILE A 264 8.52 -0.23 15.90
C ILE A 264 8.24 -0.80 17.28
N HIS A 265 9.18 -1.57 17.79
CA HIS A 265 9.05 -2.16 19.11
C HIS A 265 9.24 -1.12 20.22
N ASN A 266 8.40 -1.14 21.26
CA ASN A 266 8.60 -0.33 22.45
C ASN A 266 9.40 -1.11 23.51
N PRO A 267 10.72 -0.87 23.66
CA PRO A 267 11.56 -1.60 24.61
C PRO A 267 11.28 -1.25 26.08
N ASN A 268 10.44 -0.25 26.35
CA ASN A 268 10.05 0.14 27.70
C ASN A 268 8.85 -0.65 28.21
N ASP A 269 8.10 -1.34 27.32
CA ASP A 269 7.04 -2.25 27.74
C ASP A 269 7.64 -3.51 28.35
N SER A 270 7.43 -3.68 29.66
CA SER A 270 7.86 -4.85 30.43
C SER A 270 7.43 -6.20 29.85
N LYS A 271 6.32 -6.23 29.08
CA LYS A 271 5.79 -7.45 28.47
C LYS A 271 6.26 -7.65 27.03
N ASN A 272 7.02 -6.70 26.47
CA ASN A 272 7.52 -6.75 25.10
C ASN A 272 6.42 -6.86 24.02
N LYS A 273 5.18 -6.45 24.33
CA LYS A 273 4.00 -6.58 23.47
C LYS A 273 3.66 -5.29 22.73
N ALA A 274 3.98 -4.15 23.33
CA ALA A 274 3.70 -2.84 22.81
C ALA A 274 4.55 -2.56 21.56
N LYS A 275 3.86 -2.20 20.49
CA LYS A 275 4.46 -1.85 19.20
C LYS A 275 3.78 -0.59 18.69
N PHE A 276 4.56 0.27 18.06
CA PHE A 276 4.08 1.42 17.31
C PHE A 276 3.89 1.01 15.85
N LEU A 277 2.87 1.58 15.22
CA LEU A 277 2.61 1.45 13.79
C LEU A 277 2.68 2.84 13.15
N VAL A 278 3.50 2.95 12.12
CA VAL A 278 3.62 4.14 11.27
C VAL A 278 3.86 3.72 9.84
N PHE A 279 3.41 4.51 8.89
CA PHE A 279 3.69 4.34 7.47
C PHE A 279 4.54 5.50 6.98
N GLY A 280 5.44 5.25 6.03
CA GLY A 280 6.18 6.33 5.39
C GLY A 280 6.98 5.91 4.19
N SER A 281 7.31 6.89 3.35
CA SER A 281 8.15 6.75 2.15
C SER A 281 8.67 8.10 1.73
N ARG A 282 9.74 8.10 0.93
CA ARG A 282 10.27 9.29 0.26
C ARG A 282 9.91 9.23 -1.21
N ILE A 283 9.47 10.36 -1.74
CA ILE A 283 9.22 10.56 -3.16
C ILE A 283 10.27 11.52 -3.69
N THR A 284 10.92 11.15 -4.79
CA THR A 284 11.92 11.99 -5.47
C THR A 284 11.46 12.25 -6.91
N PHE A 285 11.19 13.50 -7.25
CA PHE A 285 10.79 13.85 -8.62
C PHE A 285 11.98 13.72 -9.57
N THR A 286 11.74 13.10 -10.72
CA THR A 286 12.78 12.74 -11.70
C THR A 286 13.29 13.94 -12.48
N ASN A 287 12.45 14.95 -12.70
CA ASN A 287 12.82 16.21 -13.33
C ASN A 287 12.86 17.34 -12.29
N PRO A 288 14.05 17.75 -11.81
CA PRO A 288 14.16 18.78 -10.76
C PRO A 288 13.76 20.18 -11.24
N LYS A 289 13.57 20.39 -12.55
CA LYS A 289 13.12 21.67 -13.13
C LYS A 289 11.60 21.75 -13.24
N GLU A 290 10.90 20.64 -13.06
CA GLU A 290 9.44 20.60 -13.10
C GLU A 290 8.87 21.19 -11.80
N ALA A 291 7.88 22.07 -11.94
CA ALA A 291 7.31 22.76 -10.80
C ALA A 291 6.40 21.81 -10.00
N ILE A 292 6.73 21.62 -8.72
CA ILE A 292 5.91 20.82 -7.80
C ILE A 292 4.87 21.74 -7.16
N GLU A 293 3.69 21.76 -7.76
CA GLU A 293 2.54 22.51 -7.27
C GLU A 293 1.83 21.85 -6.08
N ALA A 294 0.99 22.65 -5.40
CA ALA A 294 0.31 22.20 -4.19
C ALA A 294 -0.61 21.00 -4.46
N GLU A 295 -1.28 21.00 -5.62
CA GLU A 295 -2.17 19.94 -6.10
C GLU A 295 -1.46 18.59 -6.21
N HIS A 296 -0.18 18.59 -6.60
CA HIS A 296 0.65 17.37 -6.65
C HIS A 296 0.92 16.83 -5.24
N ILE A 297 1.25 17.71 -4.30
CA ILE A 297 1.54 17.34 -2.91
C ILE A 297 0.29 16.77 -2.23
N VAL A 298 -0.89 17.37 -2.48
CA VAL A 298 -2.19 16.86 -2.00
C VAL A 298 -2.51 15.51 -2.66
N GLY A 299 -2.25 15.37 -3.95
CA GLY A 299 -2.40 14.12 -4.70
C GLY A 299 -1.58 12.98 -4.08
N LEU A 300 -0.30 13.23 -3.76
CA LEU A 300 0.56 12.26 -3.07
C LEU A 300 0.04 11.91 -1.68
N ALA A 301 -0.35 12.89 -0.87
CA ALA A 301 -0.90 12.65 0.47
C ALA A 301 -2.17 11.79 0.40
N GLN A 302 -3.06 12.08 -0.56
CA GLN A 302 -4.28 11.30 -0.78
C GLN A 302 -3.97 9.87 -1.25
N ALA A 303 -3.08 9.70 -2.22
CA ALA A 303 -2.73 8.38 -2.75
C ALA A 303 -2.05 7.51 -1.68
N ALA A 304 -1.10 8.08 -0.95
CA ALA A 304 -0.43 7.46 0.19
C ALA A 304 -1.40 7.10 1.32
N PHE A 305 -2.39 7.96 1.60
CA PHE A 305 -3.45 7.67 2.56
C PHE A 305 -4.30 6.48 2.12
N LYS A 306 -4.73 6.47 0.84
CA LYS A 306 -5.52 5.37 0.27
C LYS A 306 -4.76 4.07 0.45
N GLU A 307 -3.49 4.02 0.05
CA GLU A 307 -2.66 2.84 0.20
C GLU A 307 -2.49 2.41 1.67
N MET A 308 -2.14 3.32 2.57
CA MET A 308 -2.03 3.03 4.00
C MET A 308 -3.31 2.37 4.55
N THR A 309 -4.49 2.94 4.24
CA THR A 309 -5.77 2.40 4.71
C THR A 309 -6.17 1.10 4.02
N SER A 310 -5.55 0.81 2.89
CA SER A 310 -5.70 -0.41 2.14
C SER A 310 -4.88 -1.53 2.79
N THR A 311 -3.68 -1.23 3.29
CA THR A 311 -2.76 -2.22 3.85
C THR A 311 -3.38 -3.02 5.00
N LYS A 312 -3.35 -4.36 4.88
CA LYS A 312 -3.76 -5.27 5.94
C LYS A 312 -2.80 -5.15 7.12
N ILE A 313 -3.31 -4.67 8.25
CA ILE A 313 -2.58 -4.64 9.52
C ILE A 313 -3.14 -5.71 10.46
N PRO A 314 -2.33 -6.26 11.39
CA PRO A 314 -2.84 -7.19 12.39
C PRO A 314 -3.99 -6.56 13.18
N ILE A 315 -5.01 -7.36 13.54
CA ILE A 315 -6.22 -6.92 14.27
C ILE A 315 -5.87 -6.21 15.60
N THR A 316 -4.69 -6.49 16.15
CA THR A 316 -4.17 -5.87 17.37
C THR A 316 -3.71 -4.42 17.21
N PHE A 317 -3.57 -3.93 15.97
CA PHE A 317 -3.22 -2.55 15.68
C PHE A 317 -4.43 -1.72 15.28
N LYS A 318 -4.45 -0.47 15.74
CA LYS A 318 -5.34 0.55 15.20
C LYS A 318 -4.68 1.21 14.00
N MET A 319 -5.38 1.28 12.87
CA MET A 319 -4.89 1.98 11.68
C MET A 319 -4.67 3.48 11.99
N PRO A 320 -3.54 4.07 11.56
CA PRO A 320 -3.39 5.52 11.53
C PRO A 320 -4.51 6.22 10.76
N THR A 321 -4.84 7.44 11.18
CA THR A 321 -6.02 8.16 10.64
C THR A 321 -5.66 9.36 9.76
N VAL A 322 -4.38 9.70 9.70
CA VAL A 322 -3.85 10.84 8.97
C VAL A 322 -2.60 10.40 8.20
N MET A 323 -2.45 10.89 6.97
CA MET A 323 -1.22 10.84 6.17
C MET A 323 -0.77 12.25 5.88
N SER A 324 0.49 12.58 6.19
CA SER A 324 1.08 13.89 5.89
C SER A 324 2.08 13.77 4.74
N ALA A 325 2.13 14.81 3.90
CA ALA A 325 3.16 14.98 2.88
C ALA A 325 3.90 16.29 3.14
N LEU A 326 5.22 16.20 3.30
CA LEU A 326 6.14 17.33 3.50
C LEU A 326 7.05 17.46 2.28
N GLN A 327 6.90 18.54 1.53
CA GLN A 327 7.73 18.85 0.36
C GLN A 327 8.93 19.71 0.76
N VAL A 328 10.12 19.24 0.38
CA VAL A 328 11.40 19.96 0.54
C VAL A 328 12.15 19.85 -0.78
N GLY A 329 12.36 20.97 -1.47
CA GLY A 329 13.01 20.96 -2.79
C GLY A 329 12.26 20.06 -3.79
N ASN A 330 12.97 19.11 -4.39
CA ASN A 330 12.43 18.14 -5.35
C ASN A 330 11.99 16.81 -4.71
N GLU A 331 11.83 16.77 -3.38
CA GLU A 331 11.42 15.58 -2.64
C GLU A 331 10.14 15.82 -1.85
N VAL A 332 9.37 14.75 -1.64
CA VAL A 332 8.19 14.72 -0.76
C VAL A 332 8.30 13.55 0.21
N PHE A 333 8.21 13.85 1.50
CA PHE A 333 8.24 12.88 2.59
C PHE A 333 6.82 12.57 3.03
N LEU A 334 6.42 11.32 2.82
CA LEU A 334 5.13 10.79 3.23
C LEU A 334 5.28 10.14 4.60
N ALA A 335 4.46 10.53 5.55
CA ALA A 335 4.41 9.86 6.85
C ALA A 335 3.01 9.90 7.47
N SER A 336 2.56 8.77 8.00
CA SER A 336 1.30 8.72 8.75
C SER A 336 1.46 9.28 10.16
N SER A 337 0.34 9.64 10.78
CA SER A 337 0.29 9.68 12.25
C SER A 337 0.72 8.32 12.83
N MET A 338 1.27 8.30 14.03
CA MET A 338 1.64 7.04 14.70
C MET A 338 0.52 6.54 15.62
N THR A 339 0.30 5.22 15.65
CA THR A 339 -0.64 4.55 16.56
C THR A 339 0.04 3.45 17.38
N GLY A 340 -0.54 3.11 18.53
CA GLY A 340 -0.03 2.04 19.41
C GLY A 340 1.07 2.49 20.38
N GLY A 341 1.78 1.49 20.93
CA GLY A 341 2.98 1.65 21.76
C GLY A 341 2.86 2.46 23.06
N TRP A 342 1.65 2.68 23.59
CA TRP A 342 1.37 3.38 24.87
C TRP A 342 1.99 4.78 25.02
N GLY A 343 2.40 5.41 23.91
CA GLY A 343 2.67 6.84 23.87
C GLY A 343 4.09 7.30 24.19
N THR A 344 5.11 6.43 24.14
CA THR A 344 6.49 6.80 24.50
C THR A 344 7.49 6.85 23.33
N TYR A 345 7.04 7.10 22.09
CA TYR A 345 7.96 7.12 20.95
C TYR A 345 8.78 8.41 20.89
N ILE A 346 8.12 9.57 21.00
CA ILE A 346 8.79 10.89 20.99
C ILE A 346 9.20 11.35 22.40
N TYR A 347 8.38 11.06 23.40
CA TYR A 347 8.61 11.41 24.81
C TYR A 347 8.79 10.16 25.68
N THR A 348 9.50 10.27 26.80
CA THR A 348 9.86 9.13 27.66
C THR A 348 8.77 8.68 28.66
N ALA A 349 7.62 9.36 28.80
CA ALA A 349 6.55 9.00 29.77
C ALA A 349 5.14 9.01 29.11
N PHE A 350 4.24 8.03 29.38
CA PHE A 350 3.63 7.66 30.70
C PHE A 350 3.49 6.15 31.01
N GLU A 351 3.78 5.73 32.25
CA GLU A 351 3.24 4.51 32.90
C GLU A 351 3.04 4.68 34.44
N GLY A 352 1.81 4.53 34.96
CA GLY A 352 1.52 4.14 36.37
C GLY A 352 1.70 5.16 37.52
N LYS A 353 1.14 4.88 38.73
CA LYS A 353 0.94 5.82 39.87
C LYS A 353 2.20 6.64 40.24
N ARG A 354 2.03 7.98 40.31
CA ARG A 354 3.02 8.95 40.80
C ARG A 354 3.32 8.75 42.30
N PRO A 355 4.59 8.69 42.75
CA PRO A 355 4.89 8.55 44.18
C PRO A 355 5.03 9.86 44.97
N VAL A 356 5.21 11.03 44.35
CA VAL A 356 5.45 12.27 45.14
C VAL A 356 4.91 13.51 44.39
N PRO A 357 4.24 14.45 45.06
CA PRO A 357 3.98 15.78 44.52
C PRO A 357 5.29 16.47 44.12
N PRO A 358 5.31 17.39 43.14
CA PRO A 358 6.51 18.16 42.82
C PRO A 358 7.00 18.90 44.08
N SER A 359 8.24 18.63 44.50
CA SER A 359 8.95 19.39 45.53
C SER A 359 9.93 20.36 44.86
N SER A 360 10.53 21.27 45.64
CA SER A 360 11.54 22.22 45.18
C SER A 360 12.83 21.59 44.63
N GLU A 361 12.92 20.27 44.56
CA GLU A 361 14.12 19.52 44.18
C GLU A 361 14.01 18.81 42.82
N ASN A 362 12.80 18.70 42.21
CA ASN A 362 12.60 17.99 40.95
C ASN A 362 12.13 18.93 39.82
N THR A 363 13.08 19.32 38.95
CA THR A 363 12.88 20.27 37.85
C THR A 363 12.52 19.56 36.53
N GLY A 364 11.52 20.08 35.82
CA GLY A 364 11.26 19.93 34.37
C GLY A 364 11.16 18.53 33.74
N ALA A 365 12.25 17.76 33.74
CA ALA A 365 12.40 16.46 33.07
C ALA A 365 11.63 15.33 33.79
N GLU A 366 11.58 15.38 35.11
CA GLU A 366 11.01 14.31 35.95
C GLU A 366 9.46 14.35 36.03
N ALA A 367 8.84 15.47 35.65
CA ALA A 367 7.39 15.66 35.71
C ALA A 367 6.67 15.51 34.37
N TYR A 368 7.36 15.76 33.24
CA TYR A 368 6.74 15.94 31.92
C TYR A 368 7.41 15.16 30.77
N GLY A 369 8.37 14.28 31.07
CA GLY A 369 8.97 13.33 30.11
C GLY A 369 9.99 13.96 29.15
N GLU A 370 11.25 13.58 29.30
CA GLU A 370 12.32 13.92 28.35
C GLU A 370 12.00 13.44 26.93
N PHE A 371 12.50 14.15 25.92
CA PHE A 371 12.51 13.63 24.55
C PHE A 371 13.35 12.35 24.47
N THR A 372 12.87 11.36 23.73
CA THR A 372 13.59 10.11 23.54
C THR A 372 14.76 10.29 22.56
N ASN A 373 15.56 9.24 22.41
CA ASN A 373 16.63 9.14 21.40
C ASN A 373 16.11 9.35 19.96
N VAL A 374 14.81 9.14 19.72
CA VAL A 374 14.16 9.35 18.41
C VAL A 374 14.28 10.80 17.93
N LEU A 375 14.28 11.79 18.83
CA LEU A 375 14.51 13.18 18.43
C LEU A 375 15.87 13.69 18.88
N THR A 376 16.33 13.35 20.09
CA THR A 376 17.59 13.91 20.62
C THR A 376 18.81 13.50 19.80
N GLU A 377 18.86 12.27 19.30
CA GLU A 377 19.97 11.80 18.46
C GLU A 377 19.70 12.05 16.98
N ASN A 378 18.45 12.25 16.59
CA ASN A 378 17.97 11.98 15.24
C ASN A 378 17.33 13.19 14.52
N ALA A 379 16.71 14.09 15.26
CA ALA A 379 16.03 15.26 14.70
C ALA A 379 15.99 16.40 15.72
N ALA A 380 17.18 16.92 16.07
CA ALA A 380 17.32 17.95 17.10
C ALA A 380 16.57 19.25 16.75
N ASP A 381 16.47 19.63 15.48
CA ASP A 381 15.68 20.78 15.03
C ASP A 381 14.17 20.56 15.21
N VAL A 382 13.68 19.35 14.96
CA VAL A 382 12.28 18.97 15.26
C VAL A 382 12.00 19.00 16.76
N ARG A 383 12.94 18.49 17.57
CA ARG A 383 12.89 18.60 19.04
C ARG A 383 12.82 20.07 19.48
N ASP A 384 13.71 20.90 18.96
CA ASP A 384 13.82 22.31 19.34
C ASP A 384 12.57 23.11 18.92
N ALA A 385 11.97 22.78 17.78
CA ALA A 385 10.69 23.34 17.36
C ALA A 385 9.55 22.95 18.32
N LEU A 386 9.49 21.68 18.73
CA LEU A 386 8.55 21.23 19.76
C LEU A 386 8.83 21.91 21.10
N GLN A 387 10.08 22.08 21.52
CA GLN A 387 10.38 22.79 22.75
C GLN A 387 9.98 24.28 22.69
N ALA A 388 10.25 24.96 21.57
CA ALA A 388 9.90 26.37 21.37
C ALA A 388 8.38 26.60 21.40
N CYS A 389 7.60 25.72 20.78
CA CYS A 389 6.14 25.77 20.87
C CYS A 389 5.68 25.61 22.33
N SER A 390 6.36 24.77 23.11
CA SER A 390 5.97 24.46 24.49
C SER A 390 6.20 25.66 25.39
N ILE A 391 7.38 26.30 25.24
CA ILE A 391 7.75 27.52 25.95
C ILE A 391 6.76 28.64 25.62
N LYS A 392 6.48 28.88 24.33
CA LYS A 392 5.57 29.95 23.93
C LYS A 392 4.16 29.77 24.52
N ALA A 393 3.66 28.53 24.56
CA ALA A 393 2.36 28.26 25.17
C ALA A 393 2.35 28.57 26.68
N VAL A 394 3.43 28.28 27.39
CA VAL A 394 3.56 28.65 28.82
C VAL A 394 3.60 30.17 28.99
N ASP A 395 4.32 30.89 28.13
CA ASP A 395 4.46 32.34 28.20
C ASP A 395 3.13 33.07 27.94
N GLN A 396 2.35 32.60 26.95
CA GLN A 396 1.11 33.25 26.55
C GLN A 396 -0.04 33.07 27.57
N HIS A 397 -0.09 31.93 28.28
CA HIS A 397 -1.23 31.57 29.13
C HIS A 397 -0.89 31.60 30.63
N GLY A 398 0.36 31.94 30.96
CA GLY A 398 0.86 31.94 32.32
C GLY A 398 0.85 30.55 32.97
N LYS A 399 1.39 30.45 34.18
CA LYS A 399 1.40 29.19 34.94
C LYS A 399 0.04 28.79 35.53
N ARG A 400 -0.95 29.71 35.61
CA ARG A 400 -2.08 29.63 36.55
C ARG A 400 -3.45 29.31 35.97
N ASP A 401 -3.77 29.67 34.72
CA ASP A 401 -5.15 29.50 34.21
C ASP A 401 -5.46 28.10 33.65
N TRP A 402 -4.45 27.24 33.57
CA TRP A 402 -4.61 25.87 33.10
C TRP A 402 -5.25 24.92 34.16
N GLU A 403 -5.18 25.25 35.46
CA GLU A 403 -5.72 24.39 36.54
C GLU A 403 -7.26 24.29 36.57
N LEU A 404 -7.99 25.20 35.93
CA LEU A 404 -9.46 25.27 36.01
C LEU A 404 -10.23 24.36 35.02
N THR A 405 -9.55 23.68 34.08
CA THR A 405 -10.22 22.88 33.03
C THR A 405 -10.69 21.49 33.48
N ASN A 406 -10.72 21.22 34.78
CA ASN A 406 -11.09 19.92 35.35
C ASN A 406 -12.49 19.87 35.98
N THR A 407 -13.31 20.91 35.83
CA THR A 407 -14.73 20.88 36.23
C THR A 407 -15.60 20.44 35.05
N THR A 408 -16.54 19.56 35.36
CA THR A 408 -17.14 18.54 34.50
C THR A 408 -18.09 19.04 33.40
N GLU A 409 -18.17 20.34 33.13
CA GLU A 409 -19.18 20.90 32.19
C GLU A 409 -18.67 21.96 31.22
N ALA A 410 -17.40 22.38 31.30
CA ALA A 410 -16.81 23.19 30.23
C ALA A 410 -16.31 22.26 29.11
N SER A 411 -16.88 22.39 27.91
CA SER A 411 -16.44 21.74 26.68
C SER A 411 -14.96 22.05 26.42
N ILE A 412 -14.09 21.10 26.78
CA ILE A 412 -12.63 21.23 26.72
C ILE A 412 -12.18 21.17 25.25
N THR A 413 -12.06 22.33 24.62
CA THR A 413 -11.47 22.49 23.28
C THR A 413 -9.97 22.78 23.32
N GLY A 414 -9.37 23.12 24.46
CA GLY A 414 -7.91 23.28 24.59
C GLY A 414 -7.14 21.96 24.45
N GLN A 415 -6.09 21.93 23.62
CA GLN A 415 -5.33 20.72 23.24
C GLN A 415 -4.01 20.51 24.02
N GLY A 416 -3.91 21.05 25.23
CA GLY A 416 -2.93 20.63 26.22
C GLY A 416 -3.56 19.63 27.20
N LEU A 417 -2.80 18.62 27.64
CA LEU A 417 -3.13 17.85 28.84
C LEU A 417 -1.98 18.06 29.81
N MET A 418 -2.21 18.78 30.91
CA MET A 418 -1.54 18.39 32.15
C MET A 418 -2.33 17.28 32.81
N ASN A 419 -1.59 16.38 33.44
CA ASN A 419 -2.14 15.35 34.29
C ASN A 419 -2.62 15.95 35.62
N THR A 420 -3.92 16.18 35.76
CA THR A 420 -4.56 16.28 37.08
C THR A 420 -5.93 15.58 37.13
N LYS A 421 -6.06 14.77 38.19
CA LYS A 421 -7.21 14.38 39.05
C LYS A 421 -6.70 13.13 39.78
N GLN A 422 -6.49 13.05 41.09
CA GLN A 422 -7.09 13.59 42.33
C GLN A 422 -5.95 13.50 43.39
N SER A 423 -5.68 14.44 44.29
CA SER A 423 -6.46 14.86 45.45
C SER A 423 -5.98 16.25 45.88
N GLY A 424 -6.92 17.11 46.31
CA GLY A 424 -6.63 18.51 46.63
C GLY A 424 -5.59 18.68 47.73
N GLU A 425 -4.64 19.57 47.49
CA GLU A 425 -4.25 20.63 48.42
C GLU A 425 -3.20 21.56 47.79
N SER A 426 -3.48 22.86 47.95
CA SER A 426 -2.57 23.99 48.13
C SER A 426 -1.58 24.41 47.02
N LEU A 427 -1.84 25.63 46.54
CA LEU A 427 -1.03 26.47 45.67
C LEU A 427 0.06 27.21 46.46
N LEU A 428 1.33 27.02 46.09
CA LEU A 428 2.35 28.08 46.21
C LEU A 428 3.23 28.14 44.94
N PRO A 429 3.61 29.35 44.47
CA PRO A 429 4.29 29.53 43.19
C PRO A 429 5.81 29.41 43.35
N ARG A 430 6.51 28.56 42.57
CA ARG A 430 7.99 28.57 42.51
C ARG A 430 8.60 28.20 41.14
N GLY A 431 9.67 28.95 40.80
CA GLY A 431 10.71 28.69 39.78
C GLY A 431 10.46 29.26 38.38
N PRO A 432 11.35 30.10 37.79
CA PRO A 432 11.20 30.63 36.43
C PRO A 432 11.57 29.65 35.30
N ASP A 433 12.24 28.53 35.59
CA ASP A 433 12.83 27.69 34.55
C ASP A 433 12.14 26.30 34.44
N GLU A 434 11.64 26.03 33.22
CA GLU A 434 11.32 24.72 32.64
C GLU A 434 10.08 23.94 33.15
N ASN A 435 8.92 24.23 32.54
CA ASN A 435 7.77 23.31 32.48
C ASN A 435 7.46 23.00 31.01
N ILE A 436 7.82 21.80 30.52
CA ILE A 436 7.45 21.36 29.17
C ILE A 436 6.00 20.84 29.20
N ILE A 437 5.09 21.50 28.48
CA ILE A 437 3.76 20.96 28.21
C ILE A 437 3.92 19.86 27.15
N GLN A 438 3.32 18.67 27.39
CA GLN A 438 3.31 17.59 26.41
C GLN A 438 2.21 17.77 25.36
N HIS A 439 2.48 17.32 24.14
CA HIS A 439 1.52 17.37 23.03
C HIS A 439 0.39 16.36 23.27
N ARG A 440 -0.89 16.71 23.03
CA ARG A 440 -2.07 15.84 23.29
C ARG A 440 -1.93 14.41 22.75
N PHE A 441 -1.31 14.27 21.59
CA PHE A 441 -1.04 13.00 20.93
C PHE A 441 0.41 12.51 21.10
N ASN A 442 1.12 12.93 22.15
CA ASN A 442 2.53 12.62 22.43
C ASN A 442 3.45 12.85 21.22
N ALA A 443 3.19 13.93 20.47
CA ALA A 443 3.90 14.29 19.24
C ALA A 443 3.85 13.23 18.12
N ASN A 444 2.85 12.35 18.13
CA ASN A 444 2.62 11.36 17.07
C ASN A 444 1.88 11.91 15.83
N CYS A 445 1.80 13.25 15.64
CA CYS A 445 1.15 13.83 14.45
C CYS A 445 1.93 13.45 13.18
N GLY A 446 1.25 13.35 12.04
CA GLY A 446 1.88 13.04 10.76
C GLY A 446 2.94 14.06 10.34
N GLU A 447 2.77 15.34 10.71
CA GLU A 447 3.72 16.41 10.39
C GLU A 447 5.06 16.24 11.11
N ILE A 448 5.02 15.75 12.34
CA ILE A 448 6.21 15.46 13.15
C ILE A 448 6.90 14.22 12.57
N MET A 449 6.13 13.20 12.20
CA MET A 449 6.68 11.99 11.56
C MET A 449 7.27 12.28 10.18
N ALA A 450 6.67 13.17 9.37
CA ALA A 450 7.19 13.57 8.08
C ALA A 450 8.49 14.37 8.21
N SER A 451 8.55 15.25 9.23
CA SER A 451 9.78 15.98 9.59
C SER A 451 10.90 15.04 10.03
N LEU A 452 10.56 14.01 10.83
CA LEU A 452 11.51 12.96 11.23
C LEU A 452 11.98 12.16 10.01
N ALA A 453 11.08 11.77 9.11
CA ALA A 453 11.38 11.08 7.86
C ALA A 453 12.39 11.85 6.99
N TYR A 454 12.22 13.18 6.85
CA TYR A 454 13.22 14.04 6.21
C TYR A 454 14.60 13.92 6.89
N ARG A 455 14.64 13.98 8.23
CA ARG A 455 15.91 13.88 8.99
C ARG A 455 16.57 12.50 8.90
N MET A 456 15.82 11.45 8.63
CA MET A 456 16.39 10.10 8.43
C MET A 456 17.07 9.92 7.08
N THR A 457 16.75 10.78 6.11
CA THR A 457 17.33 10.74 4.77
C THR A 457 18.41 11.80 4.56
N HIS A 458 18.40 12.88 5.36
CA HIS A 458 19.32 14.00 5.25
C HIS A 458 20.21 14.14 6.50
N ASN A 459 21.54 14.09 6.32
CA ASN A 459 22.49 14.05 7.43
C ASN A 459 22.60 15.38 8.19
N LYS A 460 22.86 15.25 9.50
CA LYS A 460 22.82 16.23 10.57
C LYS A 460 24.08 17.10 10.58
N LYS A 461 24.01 18.36 10.16
CA LYS A 461 24.80 19.50 10.70
C LYS A 461 24.49 20.86 10.06
N THR A 462 24.15 20.92 8.77
CA THR A 462 24.08 22.18 8.01
C THR A 462 22.66 22.63 7.68
N ASP A 463 21.77 21.71 7.33
CA ASP A 463 20.41 22.03 6.89
C ASP A 463 19.41 21.75 8.01
N LYS A 464 19.05 22.78 8.76
CA LYS A 464 17.96 22.70 9.74
C LYS A 464 16.64 22.89 8.99
N LEU A 465 15.76 21.88 9.03
CA LEU A 465 14.49 21.87 8.32
C LEU A 465 13.65 23.13 8.62
N ARG A 466 13.71 23.61 9.87
CA ARG A 466 13.06 24.83 10.39
C ARG A 466 13.50 26.14 9.71
N HIS A 467 14.65 26.18 9.05
CA HIS A 467 15.24 27.40 8.49
C HIS A 467 15.51 27.31 6.98
N LEU A 468 14.94 26.31 6.31
CA LEU A 468 15.08 26.17 4.87
C LEU A 468 14.32 27.28 4.15
N MET A 469 14.96 27.81 3.11
CA MET A 469 14.38 28.79 2.19
C MET A 469 14.46 28.23 0.75
N PRO A 470 13.34 28.19 0.00
CA PRO A 470 11.98 28.52 0.44
C PRO A 470 11.47 27.59 1.56
N ASN A 471 10.52 28.08 2.35
CA ASN A 471 9.91 27.30 3.43
C ASN A 471 9.31 25.98 2.87
N PRO A 472 9.59 24.82 3.50
CA PRO A 472 8.96 23.56 3.14
C PRO A 472 7.43 23.66 3.11
N LYS A 473 6.78 22.97 2.17
CA LYS A 473 5.31 22.92 2.10
C LYS A 473 4.80 21.66 2.77
N ILE A 474 3.67 21.74 3.49
CA ILE A 474 3.10 20.58 4.17
C ILE A 474 1.59 20.49 4.00
N VAL A 475 1.08 19.26 3.91
CA VAL A 475 -0.35 18.96 3.98
C VAL A 475 -0.60 17.69 4.77
N ALA A 476 -1.76 17.59 5.40
CA ALA A 476 -2.28 16.37 5.99
C ALA A 476 -3.58 15.97 5.32
N TRP A 477 -3.79 14.67 5.11
CA TRP A 477 -4.99 14.08 4.54
C TRP A 477 -5.62 13.14 5.56
N GLU A 478 -6.93 13.29 5.81
CA GLU A 478 -7.68 12.43 6.73
C GLU A 478 -8.89 11.77 6.05
N LYS A 479 -9.33 10.64 6.59
CA LYS A 479 -10.57 9.98 6.15
C LYS A 479 -11.80 10.76 6.61
N THR A 480 -12.73 10.95 5.69
CA THR A 480 -14.10 11.39 5.97
C THR A 480 -15.10 10.35 5.44
N LYS A 481 -16.38 10.50 5.79
CA LYS A 481 -17.45 9.69 5.20
C LYS A 481 -17.55 9.84 3.66
N LYS A 482 -17.00 10.92 3.08
CA LYS A 482 -17.14 11.29 1.67
C LYS A 482 -15.85 11.14 0.84
N GLY A 483 -14.91 10.29 1.25
CA GLY A 483 -13.70 10.01 0.45
C GLY A 483 -12.42 10.73 0.89
N GLY A 484 -12.42 11.35 2.07
CA GLY A 484 -11.27 12.04 2.66
C GLY A 484 -11.25 13.55 2.37
N LYS A 485 -10.41 14.29 3.11
CA LYS A 485 -10.19 15.73 2.90
C LYS A 485 -8.80 16.12 3.36
N ILE A 486 -8.32 17.27 2.90
CA ILE A 486 -7.23 17.98 3.56
C ILE A 486 -7.68 18.28 4.98
N LYS A 487 -6.85 17.88 5.95
CA LYS A 487 -7.00 18.19 7.36
C LYS A 487 -6.06 19.35 7.66
N PRO A 488 -6.58 20.56 7.92
CA PRO A 488 -5.74 21.62 8.43
C PRO A 488 -5.07 21.19 9.71
N PRO A 489 -3.86 21.69 9.98
CA PRO A 489 -3.24 21.47 11.26
C PRO A 489 -4.22 22.02 12.31
N CYS A 490 -4.72 21.11 13.15
CA CYS A 490 -5.44 21.46 14.37
C CYS A 490 -6.87 22.04 14.27
N GLU A 491 -7.63 21.78 13.21
CA GLU A 491 -9.04 22.23 13.13
C GLU A 491 -9.94 21.70 14.27
N HIS A 492 -10.61 22.61 14.99
CA HIS A 492 -11.83 22.29 15.75
C HIS A 492 -13.00 22.12 14.79
N LYS A 493 -14.02 21.36 15.24
CA LYS A 493 -15.24 21.11 14.48
C LYS A 493 -16.01 22.38 14.11
N ASP A 494 -15.78 23.47 14.84
CA ASP A 494 -16.51 24.73 14.70
C ASP A 494 -15.71 25.81 13.92
N GLY A 495 -14.56 25.45 13.35
CA GLY A 495 -13.64 26.38 12.69
C GLY A 495 -12.79 27.14 13.72
N ASN A 496 -11.49 27.27 13.46
CA ASN A 496 -10.59 28.00 14.36
C ASN A 496 -10.49 29.45 13.90
N LYS A 497 -10.68 30.42 14.80
CA LYS A 497 -10.00 31.70 14.64
C LYS A 497 -8.49 31.45 14.70
N GLU A 498 -7.68 32.33 14.15
CA GLU A 498 -6.22 32.13 14.08
C GLU A 498 -5.57 31.93 15.46
N GLU A 499 -6.17 32.55 16.48
CA GLU A 499 -5.90 32.40 17.91
C GLU A 499 -6.32 31.06 18.53
N ASP A 500 -7.21 30.29 17.87
CA ASP A 500 -7.77 29.00 18.34
C ASP A 500 -7.18 27.76 17.62
N LYS A 501 -6.19 27.94 16.74
CA LYS A 501 -5.56 26.83 15.98
C LYS A 501 -4.77 25.89 16.90
N CYS A 502 -5.43 24.88 17.49
CA CYS A 502 -4.92 24.04 18.58
C CYS A 502 -4.36 24.89 19.71
N GLY A 503 -5.23 25.18 20.69
CA GLY A 503 -4.88 25.69 22.01
C GLY A 503 -3.66 26.59 21.99
N GLU A 504 -3.87 27.88 21.69
CA GLU A 504 -3.19 28.88 22.51
C GLU A 504 -1.66 28.68 22.59
N GLY A 505 -1.02 28.49 21.42
CA GLY A 505 0.44 28.35 21.28
C GLY A 505 1.00 26.91 21.23
N TRP A 506 0.18 25.85 21.33
CA TRP A 506 0.64 24.45 21.41
C TRP A 506 -0.17 23.44 20.56
N GLY A 507 0.50 22.72 19.64
CA GLY A 507 -0.14 21.66 18.84
C GLY A 507 0.49 21.50 17.45
N CYS A 508 -0.10 20.66 16.57
CA CYS A 508 0.40 20.51 15.20
C CYS A 508 0.32 21.86 14.40
N GLY A 509 -0.57 22.79 14.78
CA GLY A 509 -0.63 24.17 14.23
C GLY A 509 0.56 25.04 14.64
N ALA A 510 0.86 25.10 15.93
CA ALA A 510 2.06 25.79 16.42
C ALA A 510 3.35 25.18 15.86
N PHE A 511 3.41 23.85 15.78
CA PHE A 511 4.55 23.13 15.22
C PHE A 511 4.77 23.42 13.74
N THR A 512 3.71 23.56 12.93
CA THR A 512 3.86 23.90 11.51
C THR A 512 4.06 25.41 11.29
N GLY A 513 3.67 26.27 12.23
CA GLY A 513 3.83 27.72 12.15
C GLY A 513 5.25 28.24 12.45
N GLU A 514 5.40 29.57 12.44
CA GLU A 514 6.67 30.30 12.56
C GLU A 514 7.50 29.92 13.79
N VAL A 515 6.84 29.67 14.92
CA VAL A 515 7.48 29.30 16.19
C VAL A 515 8.03 27.87 16.16
N GLY A 516 7.36 26.98 15.43
CA GLY A 516 7.78 25.62 15.22
C GLY A 516 8.71 25.52 14.02
N MET A 517 8.27 24.85 12.97
CA MET A 517 9.05 24.51 11.78
C MET A 517 8.93 25.54 10.64
N ASN A 518 8.04 26.52 10.77
CA ASN A 518 7.79 27.54 9.76
C ASN A 518 7.45 26.98 8.36
N PHE A 519 6.61 25.96 8.31
CA PHE A 519 6.15 25.36 7.06
C PHE A 519 5.06 26.20 6.38
N THR A 520 5.05 26.16 5.06
CA THR A 520 3.92 26.64 4.26
C THR A 520 2.83 25.58 4.25
N VAL A 521 1.76 25.79 5.01
CA VAL A 521 0.64 24.85 5.09
C VAL A 521 -0.25 24.98 3.85
N ILE A 522 -0.48 23.87 3.13
CA ILE A 522 -1.38 23.83 1.99
C ILE A 522 -2.83 23.89 2.48
N LYS A 523 -3.62 24.78 1.88
CA LYS A 523 -4.98 25.08 2.33
C LYS A 523 -6.01 24.05 1.83
N PRO A 524 -7.16 23.89 2.52
CA PRO A 524 -8.20 22.92 2.17
C PRO A 524 -8.81 23.04 0.77
N GLU A 525 -8.74 24.21 0.14
CA GLU A 525 -9.37 24.47 -1.15
C GLU A 525 -8.61 23.84 -2.33
N VAL A 526 -7.35 23.44 -2.10
CA VAL A 526 -6.51 22.81 -3.12
C VAL A 526 -7.05 21.42 -3.45
N LYS A 527 -7.35 21.20 -4.73
CA LYS A 527 -7.86 19.91 -5.21
C LYS A 527 -6.68 18.99 -5.55
N PRO A 528 -6.68 17.73 -5.09
CA PRO A 528 -5.65 16.78 -5.50
C PRO A 528 -5.71 16.51 -7.00
N ILE A 529 -4.55 16.47 -7.66
CA ILE A 529 -4.40 15.81 -8.97
C ILE A 529 -4.16 14.32 -8.71
N ASP A 530 -4.75 13.45 -9.53
CA ASP A 530 -4.51 12.01 -9.44
C ASP A 530 -3.03 11.72 -9.79
N VAL A 531 -2.37 10.91 -8.97
CA VAL A 531 -0.96 10.52 -9.21
C VAL A 531 -0.77 9.72 -10.50
N ASN A 532 -1.84 9.21 -11.10
CA ASN A 532 -1.83 8.53 -12.39
C ASN A 532 -2.23 9.46 -13.56
N ASP A 533 -2.50 10.74 -13.29
CA ASP A 533 -2.77 11.73 -14.34
C ASP A 533 -1.50 11.95 -15.18
N VAL A 534 -1.67 12.13 -16.48
CA VAL A 534 -0.56 12.39 -17.42
C VAL A 534 0.16 13.70 -17.13
N ALA A 535 -0.50 14.63 -16.44
CA ALA A 535 0.08 15.89 -15.98
C ALA A 535 0.82 15.75 -14.65
N PHE A 536 0.75 14.59 -13.97
CA PHE A 536 1.45 14.40 -12.71
C PHE A 536 2.97 14.24 -12.96
N PRO A 537 3.82 15.05 -12.29
CA PRO A 537 5.27 15.00 -12.49
C PRO A 537 5.84 13.62 -12.18
N LYS A 538 6.75 13.16 -13.02
CA LYS A 538 7.36 11.83 -12.87
C LYS A 538 8.18 11.69 -11.60
N PHE A 539 8.02 10.61 -10.83
CA PHE A 539 8.68 10.40 -9.54
C PHE A 539 9.17 8.97 -9.28
N LYS A 540 10.14 8.86 -8.37
CA LYS A 540 10.63 7.61 -7.77
C LYS A 540 10.20 7.53 -6.30
N VAL A 541 10.03 6.31 -5.81
CA VAL A 541 9.68 6.02 -4.42
C VAL A 541 10.84 5.30 -3.75
N ASP A 542 11.30 5.82 -2.62
CA ASP A 542 12.31 5.21 -1.76
C ASP A 542 11.75 4.93 -0.37
N THR A 543 12.31 3.90 0.28
CA THR A 543 11.99 3.53 1.67
C THR A 543 12.63 4.49 2.68
N ILE A 544 11.99 4.68 3.83
CA ILE A 544 12.53 5.49 4.94
C ILE A 544 12.62 4.65 6.21
N ASP A 545 13.78 4.56 6.84
CA ASP A 545 13.89 3.85 8.12
C ASP A 545 13.67 4.78 9.31
N PHE A 546 12.54 4.61 10.00
CA PHE A 546 12.30 5.31 11.28
C PHE A 546 13.22 4.78 12.39
N PRO A 547 13.74 5.66 13.26
CA PRO A 547 14.71 5.28 14.26
C PRO A 547 14.06 4.40 15.33
N LYS A 548 14.82 3.42 15.83
CA LYS A 548 14.37 2.56 16.93
C LYS A 548 14.40 3.34 18.24
N LEU A 549 13.35 3.17 19.04
CA LEU A 549 13.33 3.64 20.41
C LEU A 549 14.34 2.80 21.23
N GLN A 550 15.22 3.46 21.98
CA GLN A 550 16.12 2.81 22.92
C GLN A 550 15.44 2.67 24.28
N LYS A 551 15.79 1.60 25.02
CA LYS A 551 15.30 1.38 26.37
C LYS A 551 15.81 2.50 27.28
N SER A 552 14.91 3.18 27.98
CA SER A 552 15.33 4.18 28.97
C SER A 552 16.13 3.49 30.06
N LYS A 553 17.35 3.96 30.33
CA LYS A 553 18.09 3.53 31.53
C LYS A 553 17.30 4.04 32.73
N LYS A 554 16.63 3.15 33.48
CA LYS A 554 16.04 3.51 34.78
C LYS A 554 17.16 4.08 35.64
N LYS A 555 17.19 5.39 35.83
CA LYS A 555 17.96 5.98 36.92
C LYS A 555 17.24 5.57 38.19
N THR A 556 17.76 4.57 38.89
CA THR A 556 17.35 4.34 40.28
C THR A 556 17.66 5.64 41.03
N PRO A 557 16.68 6.33 41.61
CA PRO A 557 16.98 7.49 42.43
C PRO A 557 17.98 7.04 43.50
N LYS A 558 19.17 7.66 43.55
CA LYS A 558 20.01 7.50 44.72
C LYS A 558 19.19 8.04 45.90
N PRO A 559 19.02 7.31 47.01
CA PRO A 559 18.37 7.86 48.18
C PRO A 559 19.07 9.16 48.53
N SER A 560 18.32 10.26 48.62
CA SER A 560 18.87 11.53 49.04
C SER A 560 19.50 11.35 50.42
N ASP A 561 20.72 11.82 50.63
CA ASP A 561 21.44 11.73 51.90
C ASP A 561 20.70 12.40 53.09
N HIS A 562 19.57 13.06 52.84
CA HIS A 562 18.68 13.63 53.85
C HIS A 562 17.70 12.65 54.52
N GLN A 563 17.72 11.35 54.20
CA GLN A 563 16.94 10.32 54.92
C GLN A 563 17.77 9.49 55.93
N LYS A 564 18.94 9.98 56.35
CA LYS A 564 19.63 9.48 57.54
C LYS A 564 19.54 10.49 58.68
N VAL A 565 18.40 10.49 59.38
CA VAL A 565 18.32 10.88 60.80
C VAL A 565 17.39 9.90 61.50
#